data_AF-A0A1J5AX76-F1
#
_entry.id   AF-A0A1J5AX76-F1
#
_cell.length_a   1.000
_cell.length_b   1.000
_cell.length_c   1.000
_cell.angle_alpha   90.00
_cell.angle_beta   90.00
_cell.angle_gamma   90.00
#
_symmetry.space_group_name_H-M   'P 1'
#
loop_
_entity.id
_entity.type
_entity.pdbx_description
1 polymer ?
#
loop_
_entity_poly.entity_id
_entity_poly.type
_entity_poly.pdbx_seq_one_letter_code
_entity_poly.pdbx_strand_id
1 'polypeptide(L)'
;MNYKLSYFSFAIMLSILFYGCGSSLKVPTIVDAKSSGISIDTLLKGRELYINNCGACHNLYLPNKHTDREWEETMKSMQKKAKITDSQASIILKYLSTYSNKIKK
;
A
#
# COMPACT_ATOMS: atom_id res chain seq x y z
N MET A 1 -38.33 38.49 -1.87
CA MET A 1 -38.35 37.04 -1.59
C MET A 1 -37.60 36.31 -2.72
N ASN A 2 -36.27 36.44 -2.77
CA ASN A 2 -35.43 35.96 -3.88
C ASN A 2 -34.13 35.29 -3.39
N TYR A 3 -34.17 34.57 -2.27
CA TYR A 3 -33.02 33.83 -1.74
C TYR A 3 -33.10 32.32 -2.04
N LYS A 4 -34.25 31.81 -2.48
CA LYS A 4 -34.43 30.37 -2.75
C LYS A 4 -33.77 29.89 -4.04
N LEU A 5 -33.52 30.77 -5.01
CA LEU A 5 -32.92 30.40 -6.30
C LEU A 5 -31.38 30.41 -6.29
N SER A 6 -30.76 31.09 -5.32
CA SER A 6 -29.28 31.12 -5.16
C SER A 6 -28.76 29.94 -4.35
N TYR A 7 -29.57 29.37 -3.44
CA TYR A 7 -29.20 28.20 -2.65
C TYR A 7 -29.20 26.89 -3.44
N PHE A 8 -29.93 26.82 -4.56
CA PHE A 8 -29.97 25.62 -5.39
C PHE A 8 -28.69 25.38 -6.20
N SER A 9 -27.87 26.42 -6.42
CA SER A 9 -26.59 26.29 -7.14
C SER A 9 -25.41 25.94 -6.24
N PHE A 10 -25.51 26.14 -4.92
CA PHE A 10 -24.43 25.82 -3.97
C PHE A 10 -24.52 24.40 -3.40
N ALA A 11 -25.66 23.72 -3.51
CA ALA A 11 -25.89 22.40 -2.93
C ALA A 11 -25.36 21.23 -3.80
N ILE A 12 -25.06 21.46 -5.07
CA ILE A 12 -24.60 20.40 -6.00
C ILE A 12 -23.05 20.29 -6.00
N MET A 13 -22.35 21.30 -5.48
CA MET A 13 -20.88 21.37 -5.48
C MET A 13 -20.23 20.74 -4.23
N LEU A 14 -20.98 19.94 -3.45
CA LEU A 14 -20.48 19.29 -2.22
C LEU A 14 -20.63 17.76 -2.21
N SER A 15 -20.91 17.14 -3.35
CA SER A 15 -21.18 15.69 -3.43
C SER A 15 -20.19 14.88 -4.27
N ILE A 16 -19.09 15.48 -4.77
CA ILE A 16 -18.14 14.80 -5.69
C ILE A 16 -16.81 14.38 -5.01
N LEU A 17 -16.61 14.60 -3.71
CA LEU A 17 -15.27 14.50 -3.10
C LEU A 17 -14.80 13.11 -2.60
N PHE A 18 -15.45 11.98 -2.96
CA PHE A 18 -14.98 10.66 -2.51
C PHE A 18 -14.94 9.56 -3.58
N TYR A 19 -14.60 9.90 -4.83
CA TYR A 19 -14.16 8.89 -5.81
C TYR A 19 -12.63 8.67 -5.76
N GLY A 20 -12.11 8.40 -4.57
CA GLY A 20 -10.73 7.95 -4.40
C GLY A 20 -10.64 6.44 -4.58
N CYS A 21 -10.72 5.93 -5.82
CA CYS A 21 -10.47 4.52 -6.10
C CYS A 21 -8.96 4.25 -6.02
N GLY A 22 -8.47 3.96 -4.82
CA GLY A 22 -7.09 3.54 -4.60
C GLY A 22 -6.85 2.12 -5.14
N SER A 23 -5.72 1.92 -5.82
CA SER A 23 -5.23 0.60 -6.25
C SER A 23 -5.26 -0.39 -5.09
N SER A 24 -6.14 -1.40 -5.15
CA SER A 24 -6.32 -2.32 -4.03
C SER A 24 -5.11 -3.25 -3.91
N LEU A 25 -4.31 -3.05 -2.85
CA LEU A 25 -3.21 -3.95 -2.49
C LEU A 25 -3.77 -5.32 -2.09
N LYS A 26 -3.21 -6.39 -2.67
CA LYS A 26 -3.63 -7.77 -2.39
C LYS A 26 -3.58 -8.04 -0.88
N VAL A 27 -4.67 -8.59 -0.36
CA VAL A 27 -4.80 -9.03 1.04
C VAL A 27 -4.28 -10.47 1.14
N PRO A 28 -3.32 -10.75 2.04
CA PRO A 28 -2.82 -12.10 2.24
C PRO A 28 -3.89 -13.12 2.60
N THR A 29 -3.74 -14.31 2.03
CA THR A 29 -4.58 -15.47 2.28
C THR A 29 -3.76 -16.65 2.81
N ILE A 30 -4.45 -17.66 3.36
CA ILE A 30 -3.80 -18.91 3.81
C ILE A 30 -3.07 -19.61 2.64
N VAL A 31 -3.58 -19.48 1.42
CA VAL A 31 -2.92 -20.05 0.22
C VAL A 31 -1.59 -19.37 -0.04
N ASP A 32 -1.54 -18.03 0.05
CA ASP A 32 -0.30 -17.28 -0.13
C ASP A 32 0.72 -17.67 0.95
N ALA A 33 0.29 -17.73 2.21
CA ALA A 33 1.11 -18.16 3.35
C ALA A 33 1.71 -19.57 3.16
N LYS A 34 0.88 -20.53 2.73
CA LYS A 34 1.34 -21.90 2.43
C LYS A 34 2.35 -21.92 1.29
N SER A 35 2.14 -21.12 0.24
CA SER A 35 3.02 -21.09 -0.93
C SER A 35 4.37 -20.41 -0.67
N SER A 36 4.41 -19.41 0.22
CA SER A 36 5.64 -18.68 0.53
C SER A 36 6.42 -19.27 1.71
N GLY A 37 5.80 -20.15 2.50
CA GLY A 37 6.38 -20.67 3.76
C GLY A 37 6.39 -19.63 4.89
N ILE A 38 5.65 -18.53 4.75
CA ILE A 38 5.58 -17.43 5.72
C ILE A 38 4.21 -17.50 6.41
N SER A 39 4.16 -17.28 7.74
CA SER A 39 2.88 -17.29 8.46
C SER A 39 1.93 -16.21 7.94
N ILE A 40 0.63 -16.52 7.95
CA ILE A 40 -0.42 -15.57 7.55
C ILE A 40 -0.34 -14.28 8.37
N ASP A 41 -0.09 -14.37 9.68
CA ASP A 41 0.05 -13.21 10.57
C ASP A 41 1.21 -12.31 10.16
N THR A 42 2.34 -12.90 9.76
CA THR A 42 3.50 -12.13 9.28
C THR A 42 3.18 -11.40 7.98
N LEU A 43 2.48 -12.05 7.05
CA LEU A 43 2.09 -11.41 5.78
C LEU A 43 1.09 -10.29 5.99
N LEU A 44 0.08 -10.50 6.85
CA LEU A 44 -0.90 -9.46 7.21
C LEU A 44 -0.19 -8.29 7.88
N LYS A 45 0.73 -8.55 8.81
CA LYS A 45 1.50 -7.50 9.47
C LYS A 45 2.39 -6.74 8.48
N GLY A 46 3.01 -7.44 7.53
CA GLY A 46 3.81 -6.82 6.47
C GLY A 46 2.99 -5.92 5.57
N ARG A 47 1.76 -6.33 5.21
CA ARG A 47 0.83 -5.47 4.47
C ARG A 47 0.47 -4.21 5.25
N GLU A 48 0.13 -4.37 6.53
CA GLU A 48 -0.22 -3.25 7.41
C GLU A 48 0.93 -2.24 7.52
N LEU A 49 2.14 -2.71 7.80
CA LEU A 49 3.34 -1.87 7.87
C LEU A 49 3.64 -1.22 6.52
N TYR A 50 3.47 -1.94 5.40
CA TYR A 50 3.66 -1.37 4.08
C TYR A 50 2.70 -0.21 3.81
N ILE A 51 1.42 -0.38 4.14
CA ILE A 51 0.41 0.67 3.97
C ILE A 51 0.72 1.88 4.85
N ASN A 52 0.98 1.65 6.13
CA ASN A 52 1.11 2.71 7.12
C ASN A 52 2.44 3.48 7.01
N ASN A 53 3.54 2.79 6.72
CA ASN A 53 4.86 3.40 6.69
C ASN A 53 5.25 3.88 5.29
N CYS A 54 5.01 3.08 4.25
CA CYS A 54 5.40 3.45 2.88
C CYS A 54 4.38 4.37 2.20
N GLY A 55 3.11 4.34 2.64
CA GLY A 55 2.03 5.18 2.10
C GLY A 55 1.93 6.56 2.75
N ALA A 56 2.73 6.83 3.79
CA ALA A 56 2.66 8.06 4.57
C ALA A 56 3.10 9.32 3.80
N CYS A 57 3.97 9.17 2.79
CA CYS A 57 4.60 10.30 2.10
C CYS A 57 4.30 10.38 0.60
N HIS A 58 3.90 9.28 -0.02
CA HIS A 58 3.55 9.19 -1.44
C HIS A 58 2.68 7.97 -1.70
N ASN A 59 2.14 7.85 -2.91
CA ASN A 59 1.36 6.69 -3.31
C ASN A 59 2.19 5.39 -3.22
N LEU A 60 1.51 4.31 -2.86
CA LEU A 60 2.10 2.98 -2.80
C LEU A 60 2.26 2.38 -4.20
N TYR A 61 3.39 1.73 -4.43
CA TYR A 61 3.58 0.91 -5.62
C TYR A 61 2.97 -0.48 -5.38
N LEU A 62 2.44 -1.10 -6.43
CA LEU A 62 2.00 -2.49 -6.32
C LEU A 62 3.23 -3.40 -6.16
N PRO A 63 3.19 -4.44 -5.31
CA PRO A 63 4.32 -5.34 -5.09
C PRO A 63 4.92 -5.91 -6.39
N ASN A 64 4.07 -6.23 -7.38
CA ASN A 64 4.47 -6.81 -8.66
C ASN A 64 5.11 -5.81 -9.65
N LYS A 65 5.29 -4.54 -9.27
CA LYS A 65 5.99 -3.54 -10.09
C LYS A 65 7.51 -3.60 -9.97
N HIS A 66 8.00 -4.27 -8.93
CA HIS A 66 9.42 -4.41 -8.67
C HIS A 66 9.78 -5.87 -8.37
N THR A 67 11.03 -6.21 -8.64
CA THR A 67 11.65 -7.48 -8.24
C THR A 67 12.03 -7.46 -6.76
N ASP A 68 12.30 -8.64 -6.18
CA ASP A 68 12.77 -8.76 -4.79
C ASP A 68 14.00 -7.88 -4.52
N ARG A 69 14.97 -7.89 -5.44
CA ARG A 69 16.19 -7.08 -5.32
C ARG A 69 15.90 -5.57 -5.36
N GLU A 70 15.00 -5.12 -6.24
CA GLU A 70 14.64 -3.70 -6.30
C GLU A 70 13.91 -3.25 -5.04
N TRP A 71 13.09 -4.12 -4.45
CA TRP A 71 12.46 -3.84 -3.16
C TRP A 71 13.47 -3.74 -2.02
N GLU A 72 14.49 -4.61 -1.98
CA GLU A 72 15.58 -4.52 -1.01
C GLU A 72 16.36 -3.19 -1.15
N GLU A 73 16.74 -2.80 -2.37
CA GLU A 73 17.42 -1.52 -2.61
C GLU A 73 16.55 -0.31 -2.23
N THR A 74 15.25 -0.38 -2.57
CA THR A 74 14.28 0.64 -2.17
C THR A 74 14.19 0.74 -0.65
N MET A 75 14.12 -0.40 0.05
CA MET A 75 14.07 -0.44 1.51
C MET A 75 15.31 0.22 2.13
N LYS A 76 16.53 -0.07 1.64
CA LYS A 76 17.75 0.61 2.11
C LYS A 76 17.65 2.13 2.03
N SER A 77 17.08 2.66 0.94
CA SER A 77 16.96 4.10 0.72
C SER A 77 15.83 4.76 1.52
N MET A 78 14.75 4.02 1.80
CA MET A 78 13.53 4.55 2.40
C MET A 78 13.41 4.27 3.89
N GLN A 79 14.05 3.22 4.41
CA GLN A 79 13.90 2.77 5.79
C GLN A 79 14.17 3.90 6.80
N LYS A 80 15.31 4.61 6.66
CA LYS A 80 15.64 5.75 7.53
C LYS A 80 14.65 6.91 7.37
N LYS A 81 14.21 7.19 6.13
CA LYS A 81 13.31 8.31 5.82
C LYS A 81 11.90 8.08 6.37
N ALA A 82 11.43 6.84 6.32
CA ALA A 82 10.12 6.40 6.81
C ALA A 82 10.15 5.91 8.27
N LYS A 83 11.29 6.07 8.96
CA LYS A 83 11.50 5.65 10.37
C LYS A 83 11.13 4.17 10.63
N ILE A 84 11.49 3.30 9.70
CA ILE A 84 11.23 1.86 9.76
C ILE A 84 12.39 1.18 10.49
N THR A 85 12.11 0.32 11.47
CA THR A 85 13.14 -0.49 12.15
C THR A 85 13.58 -1.69 11.30
N ASP A 86 14.71 -2.30 11.60
CA ASP A 86 15.20 -3.47 10.84
C ASP A 86 14.19 -4.64 10.87
N SER A 87 13.54 -4.85 12.03
CA SER A 87 12.51 -5.87 12.18
C SER A 87 11.29 -5.57 11.29
N GLN A 88 10.83 -4.32 11.26
CA GLN A 88 9.72 -3.90 10.39
C GLN A 88 10.10 -4.02 8.91
N ALA A 89 11.32 -3.63 8.54
CA ALA A 89 11.82 -3.74 7.17
C ALA A 89 11.80 -5.19 6.69
N SER A 90 12.26 -6.14 7.52
CA SER A 90 12.20 -7.58 7.21
C SER A 90 10.77 -8.06 6.98
N ILE A 91 9.81 -7.63 7.82
CA ILE A 91 8.39 -8.04 7.71
C ILE A 91 7.74 -7.43 6.45
N ILE A 92 8.05 -6.17 6.13
CA ILE A 92 7.57 -5.52 4.91
C ILE A 92 8.12 -6.22 3.66
N LEU A 93 9.43 -6.53 3.63
CA LEU A 93 10.05 -7.23 2.52
C LEU A 93 9.45 -8.63 2.31
N LYS A 94 9.14 -9.37 3.39
CA LYS A 94 8.40 -10.65 3.30
C LYS A 94 7.05 -10.52 2.58
N TYR A 95 6.28 -9.48 2.90
CA TYR A 95 5.02 -9.19 2.20
C TYR A 95 5.26 -8.85 0.73
N LEU A 96 6.16 -7.90 0.45
CA LEU A 96 6.47 -7.45 -0.90
C LEU A 96 6.97 -8.60 -1.77
N SER A 97 7.87 -9.43 -1.26
CA SER A 97 8.43 -10.58 -1.97
C SER A 97 7.44 -11.71 -2.21
N THR A 98 6.38 -11.83 -1.41
CA THR A 98 5.31 -12.80 -1.67
C THR A 98 4.52 -12.44 -2.94
N TYR A 99 4.47 -11.16 -3.30
CA TYR A 99 3.69 -10.64 -4.43
C TYR A 99 4.54 -9.90 -5.47
N SER A 100 5.87 -10.01 -5.38
CA SER A 100 6.80 -9.31 -6.26
C SER A 100 6.84 -9.91 -7.66
N ASN A 101 7.39 -9.14 -8.60
CA ASN A 101 7.67 -9.67 -9.92
C ASN A 101 8.82 -10.69 -9.83
N LYS A 102 8.56 -11.93 -10.25
CA LYS A 102 9.56 -13.01 -10.28
C LYS A 102 10.39 -13.04 -11.56
N ILE A 103 10.17 -12.09 -12.48
CA ILE A 103 10.78 -12.05 -13.81
C ILE A 103 11.51 -10.72 -13.99
N LYS A 104 12.84 -10.77 -14.02
CA LYS A 104 13.62 -10.00 -14.99
C LYS A 104 14.44 -11.01 -15.77
N LYS A 105 13.92 -11.39 -16.93
CA LYS A 105 14.70 -12.15 -17.91
C LYS A 105 15.75 -11.22 -18.51
#